data_AF-A0A3M0WD60-F1
#
_entry.id   AF-A0A3M0WD60-F1
#
_cell.length_a   1.000
_cell.length_b   1.000
_cell.length_c   1.000
_cell.angle_alpha   90.00
_cell.angle_beta   90.00
_cell.angle_gamma   90.00
#
_symmetry.space_group_name_H-M   'P 1'
#
loop_
_entity.id
_entity.type
_entity.pdbx_description
1 polymer ?
#
loop_
_entity_poly.entity_id
_entity_poly.type
_entity_poly.pdbx_seq_one_letter_code
_entity_poly.pdbx_strand_id
1 'polypeptide(L)' 'MTMSPSSAVHRLKGISSKKIFEKVPNFRKRYPRGHFWSRGKNITSVGFFSIEVANEYVRNQDSHHETFWEIF' A
#
# COMPACT_ATOMS: atom_id res chain seq x y z
N MET A 1 -12.83 5.31 7.77
CA MET A 1 -12.84 4.86 6.36
C MET A 1 -11.42 4.47 5.97
N THR A 2 -11.11 3.18 5.87
CA THR A 2 -9.75 2.71 5.53
C THR A 2 -9.77 2.11 4.12
N MET A 3 -8.87 2.59 3.25
CA MET A 3 -8.70 2.04 1.90
C MET A 3 -7.78 0.83 1.95
N SER A 4 -8.24 -0.32 1.44
CA SER A 4 -7.36 -1.48 1.30
C SER A 4 -6.27 -1.21 0.24
N PRO A 5 -5.05 -1.76 0.40
CA PRO A 5 -4.01 -1.65 -0.62
C PRO A 5 -4.45 -2.18 -2.00
N SER A 6 -5.28 -3.23 -2.02
CA SER A 6 -5.85 -3.76 -3.26
C SER A 6 -6.80 -2.78 -3.94
N SER A 7 -7.63 -2.07 -3.17
CA SER A 7 -8.53 -1.03 -3.68
C SER A 7 -7.73 0.14 -4.26
N ALA A 8 -6.61 0.52 -3.61
CA ALA A 8 -5.71 1.56 -4.09
C ALA A 8 -5.12 1.18 -5.46
N VAL A 9 -4.50 0.00 -5.56
CA VAL A 9 -3.88 -0.49 -6.80
C VAL A 9 -4.91 -0.64 -7.93
N HIS A 10 -6.12 -1.11 -7.63
CA HIS A 10 -7.20 -1.19 -8.61
C HIS A 10 -7.51 0.18 -9.23
N ARG A 11 -7.71 1.20 -8.38
CA ARG A 11 -7.99 2.57 -8.81
C ARG A 11 -6.82 3.15 -9.60
N LEU A 12 -5.60 3.01 -9.09
CA LEU A 12 -4.40 3.55 -9.73
C LEU A 12 -4.19 2.96 -11.12
N LYS A 13 -4.23 1.63 -11.27
CA LYS A 13 -4.05 0.97 -12.57
C LYS A 13 -5.19 1.27 -13.53
N GLY A 14 -6.44 1.29 -13.06
CA GLY A 14 -7.61 1.57 -13.88
C GLY A 14 -7.62 3.00 -14.44
N ILE A 15 -7.47 3.99 -13.55
CA ILE A 15 -7.52 5.41 -13.91
C ILE A 15 -6.33 5.78 -14.81
N SER A 16 -5.12 5.33 -14.47
CA SER A 16 -3.94 5.60 -15.31
C SER A 16 -4.08 4.99 -16.69
N SER A 17 -4.52 3.74 -16.81
CA SER A 17 -4.77 3.07 -18.11
C SER A 17 -5.74 3.88 -18.97
N LYS A 18 -6.89 4.28 -18.39
CA LYS A 18 -7.88 5.12 -19.08
C LYS A 18 -7.26 6.43 -19.59
N LYS A 19 -6.61 7.19 -18.70
CA LYS A 19 -6.00 8.48 -19.06
C LYS A 19 -4.90 8.35 -20.12
N ILE A 20 -4.13 7.27 -20.10
CA ILE A 20 -3.07 7.04 -21.09
C ILE A 20 -3.67 6.77 -22.47
N PHE A 21 -4.72 5.95 -22.56
CA PHE A 21 -5.40 5.71 -23.85
C PHE A 21 -6.12 6.95 -24.39
N GLU A 22 -6.64 7.82 -23.52
CA GLU A 22 -7.22 9.11 -23.91
C GLU A 22 -6.16 10.08 -24.44
N LYS A 23 -5.01 10.18 -23.76
CA LYS A 23 -3.93 11.11 -24.14
C LYS A 23 -3.11 10.64 -25.34
N VAL A 24 -2.96 9.33 -25.52
CA VAL A 24 -2.14 8.74 -26.59
C VAL A 24 -2.92 7.62 -27.29
N PRO A 25 -3.87 7.97 -28.18
CA PRO A 25 -4.75 6.99 -28.83
C PRO A 25 -4.00 5.91 -29.61
N ASN A 26 -2.82 6.24 -30.15
CA ASN A 26 -1.96 5.29 -30.87
C ASN A 26 -1.52 4.07 -30.04
N PHE A 27 -1.57 4.13 -28.70
CA PHE A 27 -1.30 2.95 -27.88
C PHE A 27 -2.30 1.81 -28.13
N ARG A 28 -3.50 2.09 -28.66
CA ARG A 28 -4.44 1.04 -29.08
C ARG A 28 -3.88 0.14 -30.18
N LYS A 29 -2.93 0.62 -31.00
CA LYS A 29 -2.24 -0.21 -32.00
C LYS A 29 -1.37 -1.29 -31.35
N ARG A 30 -0.72 -0.96 -30.21
CA ARG A 30 0.09 -1.90 -29.43
C ARG A 30 -0.76 -2.73 -28.47
N TYR A 31 -1.78 -2.13 -27.87
CA TYR A 31 -2.68 -2.73 -26.88
C TYR A 31 -4.13 -2.71 -27.38
N PRO A 32 -4.48 -3.51 -28.41
CA PRO A 32 -5.81 -3.49 -29.01
C PRO A 32 -6.92 -3.85 -28.01
N ARG A 33 -6.62 -4.74 -27.05
CA ARG A 33 -7.54 -5.13 -25.98
C ARG A 33 -7.59 -4.14 -24.80
N GLY A 34 -6.82 -3.05 -24.83
CA GLY A 34 -6.85 -2.03 -23.78
C GLY A 34 -6.24 -2.45 -22.42
N HIS A 35 -5.54 -3.57 -22.37
CA HIS A 35 -4.76 -3.97 -21.19
C HIS A 35 -3.42 -3.26 -21.19
N PHE A 36 -3.36 -2.08 -20.57
CA PHE A 36 -2.10 -1.32 -20.46
C PHE A 36 -1.16 -1.93 -19.41
N TRP A 37 -1.70 -2.27 -18.23
CA TRP A 37 -0.93 -2.90 -17.16
C TRP A 37 -1.07 -4.42 -17.15
N SER A 38 -0.03 -5.12 -16.68
CA SER A 38 -0.11 -6.56 -16.41
C SER A 38 -1.16 -6.86 -15.32
N ARG A 39 -1.61 -8.12 -15.19
CA ARG A 39 -2.52 -8.51 -14.11
C ARG A 39 -1.86 -8.48 -12.73
N GLY A 40 -0.54 -8.70 -12.68
CA GLY A 40 0.25 -8.72 -11.46
C GLY A 40 0.23 -7.39 -10.69
N LYS A 41 0.37 -7.49 -9.38
CA LYS A 41 0.57 -6.38 -8.46
C LYS A 41 1.56 -6.83 -7.39
N ASN A 42 2.52 -5.96 -7.07
CA ASN A 42 3.37 -6.13 -5.91
C ASN A 42 3.01 -5.02 -4.91
N ILE A 43 2.74 -5.42 -3.67
CA ILE A 43 2.36 -4.52 -2.58
C ILE A 43 3.18 -4.98 -1.39
N THR A 44 4.16 -4.18 -1.00
CA THR A 44 4.98 -4.43 0.18
C THR A 44 4.84 -3.27 1.14
N SER A 45 4.94 -3.56 2.43
CA SER A 45 5.15 -2.52 3.44
C SER A 45 6.51 -1.86 3.21
N VAL A 46 6.55 -0.56 3.45
CA VAL A 46 7.78 0.22 3.52
C VAL A 46 7.97 0.65 4.97
N GLY A 47 9.17 0.48 5.51
CA GLY A 47 9.49 0.82 6.90
C GLY A 47 10.84 0.26 7.30
N PHE A 48 11.74 1.11 7.76
CA PHE A 48 13.05 0.74 8.30
C PHE A 48 12.97 0.58 9.82
N PHE A 49 12.03 -0.21 10.33
CA PHE A 49 12.08 -0.57 11.73
C PHE A 49 12.49 -2.03 11.83
N SER A 50 13.60 -2.27 12.53
CA SER A 50 14.03 -3.62 12.84
C SER A 50 13.10 -4.21 13.90
N ILE A 51 13.11 -5.54 14.04
CA ILE A 51 12.31 -6.21 15.06
C ILE A 51 12.68 -5.70 16.47
N GLU A 52 13.94 -5.29 16.65
CA GLU A 52 14.46 -4.74 17.89
C GLU A 52 13.78 -3.40 18.24
N VAL A 53 13.65 -2.49 17.28
CA VAL A 53 12.98 -1.19 17.48
C VAL A 53 11.51 -1.39 17.84
N ALA A 54 10.83 -2.33 17.19
CA ALA A 54 9.45 -2.66 17.54
C ALA A 54 9.34 -3.24 18.95
N ASN A 55 10.24 -4.16 19.30
CA ASN A 55 10.25 -4.79 20.62
C ASN A 55 10.56 -3.79 21.74
N GLU A 56 11.49 -2.87 21.52
CA GLU A 56 11.82 -1.82 22.49
C GLU A 56 10.64 -0.88 22.71
N TYR A 57 9.96 -0.46 21.64
CA TYR A 57 8.74 0.35 21.75
C TYR A 57 7.64 -0.35 22.55
N VAL A 58 7.40 -1.65 22.30
CA VAL A 58 6.36 -2.41 23.02
C VAL A 58 6.74 -2.63 24.49
N ARG A 59 8.01 -2.91 24.80
CA ARG A 59 8.47 -3.12 26.18
C ARG A 59 8.37 -1.87 27.04
N ASN A 60 8.66 -0.71 26.45
CA ASN A 60 8.66 0.55 27.18
C ASN A 60 7.29 1.25 27.17
N GLN A 61 6.25 0.57 26.66
CA GLN A 61 4.94 1.20 26.46
C GLN A 61 4.26 1.58 27.78
N ASP A 62 4.34 0.70 28.78
CA ASP A 62 3.78 0.97 30.11
C ASP A 62 4.47 2.18 30.78
N SER A 63 5.79 2.32 30.60
CA SER A 63 6.52 3.49 31.10
C SER A 63 6.19 4.77 30.33
N HIS A 64 6.02 4.69 29.00
CA HIS A 64 5.66 5.82 28.16
C HIS A 64 4.23 6.33 28.43
N HIS A 65 3.32 5.43 28.81
CA HIS A 65 1.92 5.74 29.10
C HIS A 65 1.58 5.78 30.60
N GLU A 66 2.59 5.70 31.47
CA GLU A 66 2.43 5.66 32.95
C GLU A 66 1.36 4.65 33.40
N THR A 67 1.27 3.52 32.70
CA THR A 67 0.26 2.50 32.94
C THR A 67 0.84 1.46 33.90
N PHE A 68 0.56 1.60 35.19
CA PHE A 68 1.02 0.67 36.21
C PHE A 68 -0.03 -0.43 36.41
N TRP A 69 0.37 -1.69 36.18
CA TRP A 69 -0.45 -2.85 36.49
C TRP A 69 -0.26 -3.23 37.95
N GLU A 70 -1.25 -2.94 38.80
CA GLU A 70 -1.33 -3.52 40.14
C GLU A 70 -1.66 -5.00 40.01
N ILE A 71 -0.64 -5.85 40.21
CA ILE A 71 -0.82 -7.29 40.34
C ILE A 71 -1.16 -7.56 41.81
N PHE A 72 -2.42 -7.92 42.07
CA PHE A 72 -2.88 -8.41 43.38
C PHE A 72 -2.24 -9.75 43.74
#